data_AF-A0A2D7XFL3-F1
#
_entry.id   AF-A0A2D7XFL3-F1
#
_cell.length_a   1.000
_cell.length_b   1.000
_cell.length_c   1.000
_cell.angle_alpha   90.00
_cell.angle_beta   90.00
_cell.angle_gamma   90.00
#
_symmetry.space_group_name_H-M   'P 1'
#
loop_
_entity.id
_entity.type
_entity.pdbx_description
1 polymer ?
#
loop_
_entity_poly.entity_id
_entity_poly.type
_entity_poly.pdbx_seq_one_letter_code
_entity_poly.pdbx_strand_id
1 'polypeptide(L)'
;LIREKHWSPFEMVSACLEVETTRDIARQLLRHRSFSFQEFSQRYADPTQDLKFQLRDTRLQDTKNRQNSIDTNDAELQLEWLMQQSEVVNAAKKSYSWAIENGIAKEQARAVLPEGIIESRLYVNGTIRSWIHYIGLRSGHGTQKEHIKLAVECAKALEPIFPMIMEFCNEED
;
A
#
# COMPACT_ATOMS: atom_id res chain seq x y z
N LEU A 1 -9.62 -21.35 -21.13
CA LEU A 1 -8.95 -21.68 -19.85
C LEU A 1 -9.61 -20.96 -18.68
N ILE A 2 -9.59 -19.63 -18.63
CA ILE A 2 -10.20 -18.83 -17.54
C ILE A 2 -11.71 -19.09 -17.40
N ARG A 3 -12.48 -19.06 -18.50
CA ARG A 3 -13.92 -19.34 -18.50
C ARG A 3 -14.28 -20.70 -17.87
N GLU A 4 -13.47 -21.71 -18.13
CA GLU A 4 -13.64 -23.08 -17.61
C GLU A 4 -12.93 -23.29 -16.25
N LYS A 5 -12.40 -22.22 -15.64
CA LYS A 5 -11.65 -22.23 -14.36
C LYS A 5 -10.44 -23.17 -14.34
N HIS A 6 -9.78 -23.34 -15.50
CA HIS A 6 -8.52 -24.07 -15.60
C HIS A 6 -7.34 -23.12 -15.32
N TRP A 7 -6.94 -23.07 -14.05
CA TRP A 7 -5.96 -22.09 -13.54
C TRP A 7 -4.51 -22.56 -13.56
N SER A 8 -4.25 -23.88 -13.63
CA SER A 8 -2.89 -24.43 -13.55
C SER A 8 -1.91 -23.88 -14.60
N PRO A 9 -2.30 -23.52 -15.85
CA PRO A 9 -1.36 -22.91 -16.78
C PRO A 9 -0.82 -21.55 -16.30
N PHE A 10 -1.63 -20.79 -15.55
CA PHE A 10 -1.24 -19.47 -15.02
C PHE A 10 -0.30 -19.57 -13.81
N GLU A 11 -0.02 -20.78 -13.32
CA GLU A 11 0.99 -21.01 -12.29
C GLU A 11 2.40 -21.18 -12.87
N MET A 12 2.53 -21.39 -14.19
CA MET A 12 3.80 -21.66 -14.86
C MET A 12 4.59 -20.39 -15.20
N VAL A 13 3.99 -19.21 -15.03
CA VAL A 13 4.60 -17.91 -15.30
C VAL A 13 4.52 -17.05 -14.05
N SER A 14 5.60 -16.35 -13.72
CA SER A 14 5.67 -15.42 -12.58
C SER A 14 6.03 -14.02 -13.03
N ALA A 15 5.60 -13.04 -12.24
CA ALA A 15 6.03 -11.65 -12.35
C ALA A 15 6.45 -11.14 -10.98
N CYS A 16 7.49 -10.31 -10.97
CA CYS A 16 7.99 -9.61 -9.79
C CYS A 16 7.80 -8.12 -10.00
N LEU A 17 7.09 -7.47 -9.08
CA LEU A 17 6.91 -6.02 -9.07
C LEU A 17 7.66 -5.40 -7.90
N GLU A 18 8.27 -4.24 -8.12
CA GLU A 18 8.63 -3.32 -7.05
C GLU A 18 7.40 -2.49 -6.70
N VAL A 19 7.03 -2.49 -5.43
CA VAL A 19 5.87 -1.77 -4.90
C VAL A 19 6.35 -0.76 -3.87
N GLU A 20 6.02 0.50 -4.07
CA GLU A 20 6.14 1.59 -3.09
C GLU A 20 4.74 2.00 -2.62
N THR A 21 4.48 1.92 -1.31
CA THR A 21 3.18 2.27 -0.72
C THR A 21 3.34 2.57 0.78
N THR A 22 2.32 3.08 1.45
CA THR A 22 2.36 3.26 2.91
C THR A 22 2.43 1.92 3.64
N ARG A 23 3.08 1.91 4.81
CA ARG A 23 3.37 0.68 5.56
C ARG A 23 2.14 -0.10 5.98
N ASP A 24 1.04 0.56 6.31
CA ASP A 24 -0.24 -0.07 6.60
C ASP A 24 -0.83 -0.82 5.39
N ILE A 25 -0.73 -0.24 4.18
CA ILE A 25 -1.18 -0.88 2.93
C ILE A 25 -0.26 -2.03 2.56
N ALA A 26 1.06 -1.85 2.70
CA ALA A 26 2.02 -2.94 2.54
C ALA A 26 1.68 -4.13 3.47
N ARG A 27 1.28 -3.87 4.72
CA ARG A 27 0.84 -4.91 5.66
C ARG A 27 -0.42 -5.64 5.22
N GLN A 28 -1.36 -4.96 4.55
CA GLN A 28 -2.51 -5.64 3.96
C GLN A 28 -2.09 -6.52 2.78
N LEU A 29 -1.17 -6.05 1.93
CA LEU A 29 -0.62 -6.81 0.81
C LEU A 29 0.14 -8.07 1.27
N LEU A 30 0.91 -7.98 2.37
CA LEU A 30 1.61 -9.11 2.98
C LEU A 30 0.69 -10.26 3.44
N ARG A 31 -0.63 -10.04 3.52
CA ARG A 31 -1.62 -11.11 3.87
C ARG A 31 -1.83 -12.10 2.72
N HIS A 32 -1.39 -11.79 1.51
CA HIS A 32 -1.55 -12.63 0.33
C HIS A 32 -0.45 -13.69 0.25
N ARG A 33 -0.66 -14.80 0.98
CA ARG A 33 0.30 -15.90 1.19
C ARG A 33 0.77 -16.62 -0.09
N SER A 34 0.11 -16.41 -1.22
CA SER A 34 0.50 -16.95 -2.52
C SER A 34 1.61 -16.15 -3.22
N PHE A 35 2.08 -15.07 -2.59
CA PHE A 35 3.24 -14.29 -3.01
C PHE A 35 4.45 -14.58 -2.12
N SER A 36 5.62 -14.29 -2.67
CA SER A 36 6.88 -14.14 -1.94
C SER A 36 7.23 -12.65 -1.85
N PHE A 37 7.67 -12.21 -0.68
CA PHE A 37 7.91 -10.80 -0.41
C PHE A 37 9.36 -10.56 0.03
N GLN A 38 9.92 -9.43 -0.39
CA GLN A 38 11.14 -8.87 0.19
C GLN A 38 10.91 -7.38 0.48
N GLU A 39 10.65 -7.05 1.75
CA GLU A 39 10.46 -5.67 2.20
C GLU A 39 11.82 -5.04 2.56
N PHE A 40 12.05 -3.82 2.07
CA PHE A 40 13.26 -3.06 2.41
C PHE A 40 13.23 -2.66 3.89
N SER A 41 14.29 -3.02 4.61
CA SER A 41 14.32 -2.80 6.06
C SER A 41 14.65 -1.36 6.42
N GLN A 42 13.75 -0.73 7.18
CA GLN A 42 14.02 0.55 7.86
C GLN A 42 15.16 0.46 8.92
N ARG A 43 15.76 -0.71 9.16
CA ARG A 43 16.96 -0.86 10.02
C ARG A 43 18.23 -0.34 9.34
N TYR A 44 18.28 -0.44 8.01
CA TYR A 44 19.49 -0.19 7.22
C TYR A 44 19.42 1.10 6.40
N ALA A 45 18.23 1.62 6.12
CA ALA A 45 18.04 2.88 5.38
C ALA A 45 18.67 4.09 6.12
N ASP A 46 19.16 5.09 5.37
CA ASP A 46 19.55 6.38 5.94
C ASP A 46 18.28 7.20 6.16
N PRO A 47 17.79 7.31 7.41
CA PRO A 47 16.48 7.89 7.67
C PRO A 47 16.45 9.40 7.42
N THR A 48 17.62 10.04 7.39
CA THR A 48 17.70 11.49 7.19
C THR A 48 17.43 11.90 5.74
N GLN A 49 17.61 10.98 4.79
CA GLN A 49 17.38 11.21 3.35
C GLN A 49 16.14 10.43 2.82
N ASP A 50 15.76 9.32 3.46
CA ASP A 50 14.77 8.37 2.90
C ASP A 50 13.40 8.33 3.62
N LEU A 51 13.15 9.13 4.66
CA LEU A 51 11.83 9.14 5.31
C LEU A 51 10.79 9.88 4.46
N LYS A 52 10.16 9.13 3.56
CA LYS A 52 9.01 9.59 2.76
C LYS A 52 7.71 9.34 3.50
N PHE A 53 6.86 10.36 3.50
CA PHE A 53 5.53 10.33 4.11
C PHE A 53 4.48 10.62 3.05
N GLN A 54 3.45 9.78 2.99
CA GLN A 54 2.29 9.95 2.14
C GLN A 54 1.07 10.25 3.02
N LEU A 55 0.59 11.48 2.95
CA LEU A 55 -0.59 11.93 3.69
C LEU A 55 -1.87 11.34 3.07
N ARG A 56 -2.93 11.25 3.88
CA ARG A 56 -4.23 10.69 3.47
C ARG A 56 -5.22 11.75 3.07
N ASP A 57 -5.98 11.45 2.03
CA ASP A 57 -7.17 12.20 1.65
C ASP A 57 -8.19 12.17 2.79
N THR A 58 -8.88 13.27 3.01
CA THR A 58 -9.99 13.34 3.98
C THR A 58 -11.18 12.59 3.44
N ARG A 59 -11.57 11.51 4.12
CA ARG A 59 -12.77 10.74 3.80
C ARG A 59 -13.53 10.41 5.08
N LEU A 60 -14.84 10.43 5.00
CA LEU A 60 -15.74 10.16 6.11
C LEU A 60 -16.07 8.67 6.20
N GLN A 61 -16.43 8.22 7.39
CA GLN A 61 -16.87 6.84 7.60
C GLN A 61 -18.21 6.59 6.89
N ASP A 62 -18.29 5.55 6.06
CA ASP A 62 -19.56 5.11 5.52
C ASP A 62 -20.42 4.49 6.65
N THR A 63 -21.66 4.97 6.75
CA THR A 63 -22.63 4.57 7.78
C THR A 63 -23.33 3.24 7.47
N LYS A 64 -23.27 2.78 6.22
CA LYS A 64 -23.88 1.53 5.76
C LYS A 64 -22.85 0.40 5.67
N ASN A 65 -21.66 0.69 5.17
CA ASN A 65 -20.57 -0.28 5.09
C ASN A 65 -19.34 0.18 5.88
N ARG A 66 -19.05 -0.50 6.99
CA ARG A 66 -17.93 -0.18 7.88
C ARG A 66 -16.55 -0.27 7.21
N GLN A 67 -16.44 -0.96 6.08
CA GLN A 67 -15.19 -1.12 5.33
C GLN A 67 -15.00 -0.03 4.26
N ASN A 68 -16.02 0.79 4.00
CA ASN A 68 -15.97 1.85 3.00
C ASN A 68 -15.80 3.23 3.64
N SER A 69 -15.38 4.18 2.81
CA SER A 69 -15.29 5.59 3.14
C SER A 69 -15.96 6.44 2.08
N ILE A 70 -16.53 7.57 2.46
CA ILE A 70 -17.23 8.51 1.57
C ILE A 70 -16.36 9.76 1.41
N ASP A 71 -16.20 10.24 0.18
CA ASP A 71 -15.48 11.48 -0.08
C ASP A 71 -16.26 12.68 0.49
N THR A 72 -15.56 13.69 1.00
CA THR A 72 -16.14 14.94 1.48
C THR A 72 -15.69 16.11 0.62
N ASN A 73 -16.58 17.08 0.40
CA ASN A 73 -16.29 18.34 -0.30
C ASN A 73 -16.05 19.50 0.68
N ASP A 74 -15.97 19.22 1.98
CA ASP A 74 -15.67 20.21 3.01
C ASP A 74 -14.19 20.59 2.98
N ALA A 75 -13.90 21.75 2.37
CA ALA A 75 -12.54 22.24 2.19
C ALA A 75 -11.86 22.63 3.52
N GLU A 76 -12.62 23.08 4.52
CA GLU A 76 -12.08 23.44 5.84
C GLU A 76 -11.64 22.18 6.57
N LEU A 77 -12.49 21.16 6.62
CA LEU A 77 -12.14 19.87 7.19
C LEU A 77 -10.97 19.19 6.45
N GLN A 78 -10.91 19.33 5.13
CA GLN A 78 -9.78 18.83 4.34
C GLN A 78 -8.46 19.50 4.74
N LEU A 79 -8.46 20.82 4.88
CA LEU A 79 -7.29 21.59 5.30
C LEU A 79 -6.89 21.24 6.74
N GLU A 80 -7.85 21.17 7.66
CA GLU A 80 -7.59 20.80 9.06
C GLU A 80 -6.98 19.39 9.16
N TRP A 81 -7.53 18.42 8.44
CA TRP A 81 -6.98 17.06 8.43
C TRP A 81 -5.55 17.01 7.88
N LEU A 82 -5.26 17.78 6.83
CA LEU A 82 -3.90 17.92 6.30
C LEU A 82 -2.95 18.51 7.35
N MET A 83 -3.39 19.54 8.09
CA MET A 83 -2.62 20.16 9.17
C MET A 83 -2.33 19.17 10.30
N GLN A 84 -3.35 18.43 10.76
CA GLN A 84 -3.19 17.41 11.82
C GLN A 84 -2.17 16.33 11.43
N GLN A 85 -2.22 15.83 10.21
CA GLN A 85 -1.22 14.85 9.75
C GLN A 85 0.18 15.46 9.63
N SER A 86 0.28 16.72 9.21
CA SER A 86 1.56 17.45 9.11
C SER A 86 2.22 17.64 10.49
N GLU A 87 1.44 17.90 11.53
CA GLU A 87 1.92 17.99 12.91
C GLU A 87 2.51 16.64 13.38
N VAL A 88 1.83 15.53 13.07
CA VAL A 88 2.33 14.17 13.37
C VAL A 88 3.65 13.90 12.64
N VAL A 89 3.76 14.25 11.36
CA VAL A 89 5.01 14.09 10.59
C VAL A 89 6.14 14.88 11.24
N ASN A 90 5.91 16.13 11.62
CA ASN A 90 6.92 16.98 12.25
C ASN A 90 7.36 16.43 13.60
N ALA A 91 6.42 15.98 14.44
CA ALA A 91 6.71 15.37 15.73
C ALA A 91 7.52 14.06 15.57
N ALA A 92 7.15 13.21 14.60
CA ALA A 92 7.85 11.96 14.31
C ALA A 92 9.28 12.23 13.82
N LYS A 93 9.47 13.16 12.87
CA LYS A 93 10.80 13.56 12.38
C LYS A 93 11.68 14.09 13.51
N LYS A 94 11.16 15.02 14.32
CA LYS A 94 11.89 15.59 15.46
C LYS A 94 12.32 14.51 16.45
N SER A 95 11.41 13.61 16.83
CA SER A 95 11.69 12.54 17.78
C SER A 95 12.70 11.52 17.22
N TYR A 96 12.57 11.20 15.94
CA TYR A 96 13.48 10.32 15.24
C TYR A 96 14.90 10.90 15.18
N SER A 97 15.05 12.16 14.73
CA SER A 97 16.35 12.84 14.67
C SER A 97 17.01 12.91 16.04
N TRP A 98 16.25 13.30 17.07
CA TRP A 98 16.74 13.30 18.45
C TRP A 98 17.27 11.92 18.88
N ALA A 99 16.55 10.85 18.54
CA ALA A 99 16.99 9.49 18.87
C ALA A 99 18.32 9.14 18.20
N ILE A 100 18.48 9.47 16.91
CA ILE A 100 19.72 9.23 16.17
C ILE A 100 20.89 10.05 16.72
N GLU A 101 20.66 11.34 17.00
CA GLU A 101 21.66 12.24 17.59
C GLU A 101 22.16 11.75 18.96
N ASN A 102 21.31 11.03 19.71
CA ASN A 102 21.64 10.43 21.00
C ASN A 102 22.14 8.98 20.90
N GLY A 103 22.47 8.48 19.70
CA GLY A 103 23.03 7.15 19.50
C GLY A 103 22.06 6.00 19.71
N ILE A 104 20.75 6.25 19.74
CA ILE A 104 19.73 5.19 19.81
C ILE A 104 19.77 4.40 18.50
N ALA A 105 19.79 3.07 18.59
CA ALA A 105 19.80 2.20 17.41
C ALA A 105 18.61 2.47 16.49
N LYS A 106 18.85 2.49 15.16
CA LYS A 106 17.81 2.78 14.14
C LYS A 106 16.55 1.93 14.29
N GLU A 107 16.71 0.68 14.70
CA GLU A 107 15.59 -0.25 14.90
C GLU A 107 14.69 0.08 16.10
N GLN A 108 15.21 0.84 17.06
CA GLN A 108 14.47 1.42 18.18
C GLN A 108 13.92 2.80 17.80
N ALA A 109 14.73 3.65 17.17
CA ALA A 109 14.33 5.00 16.77
C ALA A 109 13.09 5.00 15.86
N ARG A 110 12.97 4.04 14.94
CA ARG A 110 11.82 3.90 14.04
C ARG A 110 10.48 3.64 14.74
N ALA A 111 10.47 3.31 16.04
CA ALA A 111 9.24 3.09 16.79
C ALA A 111 8.33 4.32 16.82
N VAL A 112 8.87 5.52 16.61
CA VAL A 112 8.10 6.77 16.56
C VAL A 112 7.47 7.05 15.19
N LEU A 113 7.77 6.24 14.16
CA LEU A 113 7.27 6.49 12.81
C LEU A 113 5.80 6.07 12.66
N PRO A 114 4.92 6.97 12.21
CA PRO A 114 3.49 6.70 12.06
C PRO A 114 3.22 5.73 10.90
N GLU A 115 2.75 4.53 11.23
CA GLU A 115 2.50 3.45 10.27
C GLU A 115 1.58 3.85 9.11
N GLY A 116 0.53 4.62 9.39
CA GLY A 116 -0.49 4.95 8.41
C GLY A 116 -0.06 5.92 7.32
N ILE A 117 1.13 6.53 7.43
CA ILE A 117 1.63 7.53 6.47
C ILE A 117 3.11 7.36 6.11
N ILE A 118 3.87 6.52 6.82
CA ILE A 118 5.26 6.22 6.45
C ILE A 118 5.29 5.27 5.26
N GLU A 119 6.09 5.58 4.24
CA GLU A 119 6.26 4.71 3.08
C GLU A 119 7.08 3.45 3.41
N SER A 120 6.79 2.39 2.67
CA SER A 120 7.52 1.14 2.60
C SER A 120 7.70 0.74 1.15
N ARG A 121 8.81 0.05 0.89
CA ARG A 121 9.12 -0.53 -0.41
C ARG A 121 9.27 -2.03 -0.27
N LEU A 122 8.70 -2.78 -1.19
CA LEU A 122 8.80 -4.24 -1.22
C LEU A 122 8.87 -4.77 -2.65
N TYR A 123 9.67 -5.82 -2.85
CA TYR A 123 9.52 -6.68 -4.01
C TYR A 123 8.44 -7.73 -3.74
N VAL A 124 7.54 -7.88 -4.69
CA VAL A 124 6.40 -8.80 -4.64
C VAL A 124 6.51 -9.74 -5.82
N ASN A 125 6.84 -11.01 -5.55
CA ASN A 125 6.94 -12.03 -6.58
C ASN A 125 5.80 -13.03 -6.47
N GLY A 126 5.16 -13.35 -7.60
CA GLY A 126 4.16 -14.40 -7.65
C GLY A 126 3.81 -14.85 -9.06
N THR A 127 3.10 -15.97 -9.11
CA THR A 127 2.55 -16.49 -10.35
C THR A 127 1.50 -15.56 -10.93
N ILE A 128 1.24 -15.65 -12.24
CA ILE A 128 0.13 -14.92 -12.87
C ILE A 128 -1.21 -15.31 -12.23
N ARG A 129 -1.39 -16.57 -11.80
CA ARG A 129 -2.56 -16.98 -11.01
C ARG A 129 -2.69 -16.19 -9.71
N SER A 130 -1.60 -15.99 -8.97
CA SER A 130 -1.58 -15.19 -7.74
C SER A 130 -1.95 -13.74 -8.02
N TRP A 131 -1.42 -13.15 -9.09
CA TRP A 131 -1.73 -11.78 -9.52
C TRP A 131 -3.19 -11.60 -9.92
N ILE A 132 -3.75 -12.50 -10.72
CA ILE A 132 -5.18 -12.50 -11.09
C ILE A 132 -6.06 -12.52 -9.84
N HIS A 133 -5.76 -13.44 -8.90
CA HIS A 133 -6.54 -13.54 -7.66
C HIS A 133 -6.43 -12.29 -6.79
N TYR A 134 -5.21 -11.76 -6.62
CA TYR A 134 -4.96 -10.55 -5.84
C TYR A 134 -5.70 -9.33 -6.42
N ILE A 135 -5.55 -9.08 -7.71
CA ILE A 135 -6.15 -7.93 -8.39
C ILE A 135 -7.68 -8.02 -8.28
N GLY A 136 -8.28 -9.14 -8.66
CA GLY A 136 -9.74 -9.30 -8.56
C GLY A 136 -10.29 -9.14 -7.15
N LEU A 137 -9.55 -9.55 -6.12
CA LEU A 137 -9.97 -9.37 -4.73
C LEU A 137 -9.77 -7.93 -4.24
N ARG A 138 -8.66 -7.28 -4.60
CA ARG A 138 -8.23 -6.00 -4.00
C ARG A 138 -8.59 -4.77 -4.80
N SER A 139 -8.99 -4.90 -6.06
CA SER A 139 -9.54 -3.80 -6.82
C SER A 139 -11.05 -3.58 -6.58
N GLY A 140 -11.71 -4.44 -5.79
CA GLY A 140 -13.17 -4.45 -5.65
C GLY A 140 -13.70 -3.96 -4.29
N HIS A 141 -15.03 -3.98 -4.18
CA HIS A 141 -15.79 -3.47 -3.03
C HIS A 141 -15.36 -4.07 -1.67
N GLY A 142 -15.35 -3.23 -0.62
CA GLY A 142 -14.92 -3.61 0.73
C GLY A 142 -13.40 -3.59 0.94
N THR A 143 -12.63 -3.24 -0.09
CA THR A 143 -11.20 -2.96 0.04
C THR A 143 -10.98 -1.47 0.31
N GLN A 144 -10.03 -1.15 1.19
CA GLN A 144 -9.65 0.24 1.45
C GLN A 144 -9.18 0.92 0.16
N LYS A 145 -9.60 2.18 -0.06
CA LYS A 145 -9.35 2.94 -1.30
C LYS A 145 -7.87 2.95 -1.72
N GLU A 146 -6.92 3.07 -0.80
CA GLU A 146 -5.49 3.04 -1.16
C GLU A 146 -4.98 1.67 -1.62
N HIS A 147 -5.57 0.59 -1.11
CA HIS A 147 -5.23 -0.76 -1.58
C HIS A 147 -5.91 -1.08 -2.92
N ILE A 148 -7.10 -0.52 -3.19
CA ILE A 148 -7.72 -0.54 -4.52
C ILE A 148 -6.78 0.11 -5.54
N LYS A 149 -6.37 1.36 -5.27
CA LYS A 149 -5.40 2.09 -6.12
C LYS A 149 -4.14 1.26 -6.36
N LEU A 150 -3.57 0.66 -5.31
CA LEU A 150 -2.38 -0.19 -5.44
C LEU A 150 -2.63 -1.42 -6.33
N ALA A 151 -3.76 -2.11 -6.18
CA ALA A 151 -4.10 -3.27 -6.99
C ALA A 151 -4.27 -2.91 -8.48
N VAL A 152 -4.92 -1.77 -8.75
CA VAL A 152 -5.10 -1.24 -10.12
C VAL A 152 -3.76 -0.86 -10.74
N GLU A 153 -2.88 -0.19 -10.02
CA GLU A 153 -1.53 0.14 -10.52
C GLU A 153 -0.67 -1.11 -10.75
N CYS A 154 -0.82 -2.15 -9.91
CA CYS A 154 -0.18 -3.45 -10.18
C CYS A 154 -0.71 -4.08 -11.48
N ALA A 155 -2.03 -3.99 -11.74
CA ALA A 155 -2.61 -4.49 -12.98
C ALA A 155 -2.06 -3.75 -14.20
N LYS A 156 -2.02 -2.41 -14.15
CA LYS A 156 -1.43 -1.57 -15.22
C LYS A 156 0.04 -1.90 -15.46
N ALA A 157 0.82 -2.16 -14.41
CA ALA A 157 2.22 -2.56 -14.55
C ALA A 157 2.40 -3.94 -15.22
N LEU A 158 1.42 -4.84 -15.07
CA LEU A 158 1.42 -6.17 -15.68
C LEU A 158 0.78 -6.19 -17.07
N GLU A 159 -0.05 -5.21 -17.42
CA GLU A 159 -0.77 -5.14 -18.70
C GLU A 159 0.15 -5.29 -19.93
N PRO A 160 1.34 -4.67 -20.01
CA PRO A 160 2.23 -4.83 -21.18
C PRO A 160 2.69 -6.27 -21.43
N ILE A 161 2.75 -7.11 -20.39
CA ILE A 161 3.18 -8.52 -20.50
C ILE A 161 2.01 -9.49 -20.48
N PHE A 162 0.89 -9.11 -19.85
CA PHE A 162 -0.32 -9.92 -19.74
C PHE A 162 -1.56 -9.01 -19.86
N PRO A 163 -1.96 -8.61 -21.09
CA PRO A 163 -3.01 -7.60 -21.29
C PRO A 163 -4.37 -7.94 -20.66
N MET A 164 -4.73 -9.23 -20.62
CA MET A 164 -5.98 -9.69 -19.99
C MET A 164 -6.05 -9.39 -18.48
N ILE A 165 -4.96 -8.96 -17.84
CA ILE A 165 -4.96 -8.68 -16.39
C ILE A 165 -5.98 -7.61 -16.01
N MET A 166 -6.22 -6.63 -16.90
CA MET A 166 -7.15 -5.53 -16.66
C MET A 166 -8.61 -6.00 -16.61
N GLU A 167 -8.94 -7.12 -17.25
CA GLU A 167 -10.29 -7.72 -17.20
C GLU A 167 -10.67 -8.21 -15.79
N PHE A 168 -9.68 -8.35 -14.89
CA PHE A 168 -9.90 -8.75 -13.50
C PHE A 168 -10.01 -7.56 -12.55
N CYS A 169 -9.82 -6.33 -13.02
CA CYS A 169 -10.05 -5.14 -12.21
C CYS A 169 -11.56 -4.92 -12.02
N ASN A 170 -12.00 -4.99 -10.77
CA ASN A 170 -13.37 -4.73 -10.31
C ASN A 170 -13.55 -3.30 -9.78
N GLU A 171 -12.83 -2.32 -10.32
CA GLU A 171 -13.02 -0.91 -9.95
C GLU A 171 -14.41 -0.49 -10.45
N GLU A 172 -15.31 -0.14 -9.53
CA GLU A 172 -16.60 0.47 -9.88
C GLU A 172 -16.36 1.98 -10.07
N ASP A 173 -16.85 2.53 -11.18
CA ASP A 173 -16.94 3.99 -11.43
C ASP A 173 -17.72 4.72 -10.32
#